data_AF-A0A1C5FVK2-F1
#
_entry.id   AF-A0A1C5FVK2-F1
#
_cell.length_a   1.000
_cell.length_b   1.000
_cell.length_c   1.000
_cell.angle_alpha   90.00
_cell.angle_beta   90.00
_cell.angle_gamma   90.00
#
_symmetry.space_group_name_H-M   'P 1'
#
loop_
_entity.id
_entity.type
_entity.pdbx_description
1 polymer ?
#
loop_
_entity_poly.entity_id
_entity_poly.type
_entity_poly.pdbx_seq_one_letter_code
_entity_poly.pdbx_strand_id
1 'polypeptide(L)'
;GGAGRGGFMAGAAKGVAVRALNSYLSPLSSLAHTFRGGITEGAVPASGDILRYQVRGAGVRAAIRAAVRDAVASGDGPVVLLAHSLGGIACVDLLAEPDPPAGVELLVTVGSQAPFLYELDALTALRRGEPLPGAFPRWINVHDEQDLLGFVGEKVFPGRITDLRVNTRQPFPRAHTSYFAHRRLYELLAPELPA
;
A
#
# COMPACT_ATOMS: atom_id res chain seq x y z
N GLY A 1 -2.91 -71.28 6.97
CA GLY A 1 -3.93 -70.26 7.29
C GLY A 1 -3.51 -69.54 8.56
N GLY A 2 -3.63 -68.21 8.60
CA GLY A 2 -3.32 -67.42 9.80
C GLY A 2 -2.95 -65.98 9.49
N ALA A 3 -3.87 -65.21 8.89
CA ALA A 3 -3.75 -63.78 8.71
C ALA A 3 -4.37 -63.01 9.89
N GLY A 4 -3.75 -61.89 10.26
CA GLY A 4 -4.47 -60.67 10.65
C GLY A 4 -4.77 -60.45 12.12
N ARG A 5 -3.88 -59.74 12.84
CA ARG A 5 -4.24 -58.98 14.08
C ARG A 5 -3.48 -57.66 14.29
N GLY A 6 -2.89 -57.06 13.24
CA GLY A 6 -2.11 -55.80 13.37
C GLY A 6 -2.82 -54.50 12.97
N GLY A 7 -3.92 -54.56 12.21
CA GLY A 7 -4.45 -53.37 11.51
C GLY A 7 -5.49 -52.53 12.25
N PHE A 8 -6.19 -53.09 13.24
CA PHE A 8 -7.38 -52.42 13.83
C PHE A 8 -7.06 -51.37 14.89
N MET A 9 -5.92 -51.46 15.57
CA MET A 9 -5.54 -50.52 16.65
C MET A 9 -4.86 -49.24 16.13
N ALA A 10 -4.15 -49.31 15.01
CA ALA A 10 -3.46 -48.16 14.43
C ALA A 10 -4.41 -47.14 13.75
N GLY A 11 -5.53 -47.62 13.19
CA GLY A 11 -6.55 -46.75 12.57
C GLY A 11 -7.37 -45.96 13.60
N ALA A 12 -7.70 -46.57 14.73
CA ALA A 12 -8.47 -45.92 15.80
C ALA A 12 -7.67 -44.79 16.46
N ALA A 13 -6.38 -45.00 16.74
CA ALA A 13 -5.51 -43.98 17.33
C ALA A 13 -5.30 -42.77 16.40
N LYS A 14 -5.13 -43.00 15.09
CA LYS A 14 -5.07 -41.91 14.08
C LYS A 14 -6.38 -41.13 14.00
N GLY A 15 -7.53 -41.81 14.07
CA GLY A 15 -8.85 -41.16 14.02
C GLY A 15 -9.13 -40.26 15.22
N VAL A 16 -8.69 -40.66 16.42
CA VAL A 16 -8.81 -39.87 17.64
C VAL A 16 -7.90 -38.64 17.61
N ALA A 17 -6.64 -38.81 17.17
CA ALA A 17 -5.69 -37.70 17.04
C ALA A 17 -6.14 -36.64 16.02
N VAL A 18 -6.68 -37.06 14.87
CA VAL A 18 -7.23 -36.15 13.85
C VAL A 18 -8.49 -35.43 14.35
N ARG A 19 -9.37 -36.12 15.10
CA ARG A 19 -10.54 -35.47 15.71
C ARG A 19 -10.15 -34.44 16.76
N ALA A 20 -9.18 -34.76 17.63
CA ALA A 20 -8.71 -33.83 18.65
C ALA A 20 -8.06 -32.58 18.03
N LEU A 21 -7.28 -32.74 16.96
CA LEU A 21 -6.68 -31.63 16.22
C LEU A 21 -7.76 -30.76 15.55
N ASN A 22 -8.76 -31.37 14.91
CA ASN A 22 -9.87 -30.64 14.32
C ASN A 22 -10.73 -29.92 15.35
N SER A 23 -10.94 -30.49 16.54
CA SER A 23 -11.68 -29.84 17.64
C SER A 23 -10.92 -28.68 18.28
N TYR A 24 -9.58 -28.65 18.17
CA TYR A 24 -8.75 -27.54 18.63
C TYR A 24 -8.62 -26.43 17.59
N LEU A 25 -8.71 -26.78 16.30
CA LEU A 25 -8.67 -25.83 15.17
C LEU A 25 -10.05 -25.29 14.80
N SER A 26 -11.15 -25.99 15.12
CA SER A 26 -12.51 -25.55 14.82
C SER A 26 -12.96 -24.28 15.54
N PRO A 27 -12.53 -23.97 16.79
CA PRO A 27 -12.84 -22.70 17.43
C PRO A 27 -12.07 -21.55 16.77
N LEU A 28 -10.83 -21.79 16.33
CA LEU A 28 -10.03 -20.82 15.57
C LEU A 28 -10.63 -20.55 14.19
N SER A 29 -11.11 -21.58 13.49
CA SER A 29 -11.79 -21.40 12.21
C SER A 29 -13.15 -20.73 12.39
N SER A 30 -13.91 -21.07 13.43
CA SER A 30 -15.20 -20.45 13.74
C SER A 30 -15.03 -18.98 14.11
N LEU A 31 -14.02 -18.66 14.92
CA LEU A 31 -13.65 -17.29 15.26
C LEU A 31 -13.19 -16.53 14.00
N ALA A 32 -12.38 -17.14 13.14
CA ALA A 32 -11.99 -16.60 11.84
C ALA A 32 -13.19 -16.41 10.88
N HIS A 33 -14.20 -17.28 10.93
CA HIS A 33 -15.46 -17.15 10.19
C HIS A 33 -16.32 -15.99 10.72
N THR A 34 -16.35 -15.78 12.03
CA THR A 34 -17.06 -14.64 12.66
C THR A 34 -16.33 -13.32 12.41
N PHE A 35 -14.99 -13.30 12.43
CA PHE A 35 -14.19 -12.13 12.03
C PHE A 35 -14.10 -11.94 10.51
N ARG A 36 -14.49 -12.95 9.71
CA ARG A 36 -14.47 -12.88 8.24
C ARG A 36 -15.28 -11.70 7.75
N GLY A 37 -16.46 -11.45 8.32
CA GLY A 37 -17.32 -10.31 7.95
C GLY A 37 -16.65 -8.96 8.17
N GLY A 38 -16.06 -8.73 9.35
CA GLY A 38 -15.38 -7.47 9.67
C GLY A 38 -14.06 -7.24 8.92
N ILE A 39 -13.31 -8.31 8.62
CA ILE A 39 -12.10 -8.25 7.78
C ILE A 39 -12.48 -8.02 6.31
N THR A 40 -13.60 -8.59 5.84
CA THR A 40 -14.07 -8.42 4.46
C THR A 40 -14.74 -7.07 4.19
N GLU A 41 -15.41 -6.44 5.16
CA GLU A 41 -16.08 -5.15 4.90
C GLU A 41 -15.13 -3.96 4.74
N GLY A 42 -13.99 -3.94 5.45
CA GLY A 42 -13.05 -2.80 5.42
C GLY A 42 -11.78 -3.03 4.60
N ALA A 43 -11.19 -4.23 4.62
CA ALA A 43 -9.90 -4.49 4.00
C ALA A 43 -10.00 -5.00 2.55
N VAL A 44 -11.11 -5.64 2.17
CA VAL A 44 -11.31 -6.16 0.80
C VAL A 44 -11.51 -5.06 -0.24
N PRO A 45 -12.24 -3.95 0.02
CA PRO A 45 -12.36 -2.89 -0.97
C PRO A 45 -11.01 -2.25 -1.33
N ALA A 46 -10.22 -1.84 -0.33
CA ALA A 46 -8.92 -1.20 -0.55
C ALA A 46 -7.91 -2.15 -1.21
N SER A 47 -7.86 -3.41 -0.77
CA SER A 47 -6.99 -4.42 -1.39
C SER A 47 -7.43 -4.77 -2.81
N GLY A 48 -8.75 -4.79 -3.06
CA GLY A 48 -9.33 -5.01 -4.38
C GLY A 48 -9.00 -3.89 -5.37
N ASP A 49 -9.04 -2.65 -4.93
CA ASP A 49 -8.67 -1.49 -5.75
C ASP A 49 -7.18 -1.49 -6.11
N ILE A 50 -6.31 -1.83 -5.15
CA ILE A 50 -4.87 -2.02 -5.42
C ILE A 50 -4.69 -3.13 -6.47
N LEU A 51 -5.27 -4.32 -6.28
CA LEU A 51 -5.16 -5.41 -7.26
C LEU A 51 -5.70 -5.02 -8.64
N ARG A 52 -6.83 -4.30 -8.68
CA ARG A 52 -7.39 -3.80 -9.93
C ARG A 52 -6.45 -2.81 -10.60
N TYR A 53 -5.88 -1.87 -9.85
CA TYR A 53 -4.88 -0.92 -10.36
C TYR A 53 -3.65 -1.66 -10.89
N GLN A 54 -3.13 -2.64 -10.16
CA GLN A 54 -1.97 -3.42 -10.58
C GLN A 54 -2.18 -4.10 -11.95
N VAL A 55 -3.40 -4.56 -12.24
CA VAL A 55 -3.72 -5.22 -13.52
C VAL A 55 -4.20 -4.23 -14.59
N ARG A 56 -4.85 -3.13 -14.22
CA ARG A 56 -5.59 -2.23 -15.13
C ARG A 56 -5.33 -0.74 -14.88
N GLY A 57 -4.20 -0.39 -14.29
CA GLY A 57 -3.88 0.96 -13.81
C GLY A 57 -3.49 1.96 -14.89
N ALA A 58 -3.26 1.51 -16.13
CA ALA A 58 -2.85 2.39 -17.23
C ALA A 58 -3.83 3.56 -17.46
N GLY A 59 -5.15 3.33 -17.32
CA GLY A 59 -6.14 4.39 -17.43
C GLY A 59 -6.03 5.45 -16.33
N VAL A 60 -5.71 5.04 -15.09
CA VAL A 60 -5.49 5.96 -13.96
C VAL A 60 -4.24 6.81 -14.21
N ARG A 61 -3.14 6.18 -14.65
CA ARG A 61 -1.90 6.90 -14.97
C ARG A 61 -2.07 7.85 -16.15
N ALA A 62 -2.83 7.47 -17.17
CA ALA A 62 -3.15 8.35 -18.29
C ALA A 62 -3.97 9.57 -17.86
N ALA A 63 -4.93 9.40 -16.94
CA ALA A 63 -5.69 10.51 -16.38
C ALA A 63 -4.81 11.47 -15.57
N ILE A 64 -3.91 10.94 -14.72
CA ILE A 64 -2.95 11.76 -13.96
C ILE A 64 -2.01 12.50 -14.92
N ARG A 65 -1.49 11.82 -15.95
CA ARG A 65 -0.63 12.43 -16.99
C ARG A 65 -1.33 13.59 -17.69
N ALA A 66 -2.61 13.43 -18.04
CA ALA A 66 -3.40 14.49 -18.64
C ALA A 66 -3.55 15.70 -17.70
N ALA A 67 -3.87 15.45 -16.43
CA ALA A 67 -3.98 16.50 -15.42
C ALA A 67 -2.65 17.26 -15.21
N VAL A 68 -1.51 16.57 -15.18
CA VAL A 68 -0.19 17.21 -15.10
C VAL A 68 0.06 18.08 -16.32
N ARG A 69 -0.18 17.57 -17.53
CA ARG A 69 0.00 18.35 -18.77
C ARG A 69 -0.85 19.62 -18.75
N ASP A 70 -2.11 19.50 -18.33
CA ASP A 70 -3.03 20.64 -18.31
C ASP A 70 -2.59 21.69 -17.26
N ALA A 71 -2.09 21.24 -16.10
CA ALA A 71 -1.53 22.12 -15.07
C ALA A 71 -0.22 22.80 -15.51
N VAL A 72 0.66 22.08 -16.21
CA VAL A 72 1.87 22.69 -16.79
C VAL A 72 1.51 23.71 -17.86
N ALA A 73 0.52 23.42 -18.70
CA ALA A 73 0.09 24.31 -19.77
C ALA A 73 -0.59 25.58 -19.27
N SER A 74 -1.19 25.58 -18.07
CA SER A 74 -1.77 26.80 -17.49
C SER A 74 -0.70 27.81 -17.08
N GLY A 75 0.51 27.35 -16.75
CA GLY A 75 1.62 28.22 -16.37
C GLY A 75 1.44 28.89 -15.01
N ASP A 76 0.55 28.37 -14.16
CA ASP A 76 0.20 28.95 -12.86
C ASP A 76 1.27 28.74 -11.77
N GLY A 77 2.38 28.08 -12.11
CA GLY A 77 3.49 27.81 -11.20
C GLY A 77 3.97 26.35 -11.24
N PRO A 78 4.78 25.96 -10.26
CA PRO A 78 5.31 24.60 -10.16
C PRO A 78 4.21 23.57 -9.89
N VAL A 79 4.26 22.42 -10.58
CA VAL A 79 3.26 21.36 -10.41
C VAL A 79 3.67 20.40 -9.29
N VAL A 80 2.79 20.26 -8.29
CA VAL A 80 2.95 19.32 -7.18
C VAL A 80 1.87 18.24 -7.26
N LEU A 81 2.28 16.97 -7.25
CA LEU A 81 1.37 15.84 -7.14
C LEU A 81 1.16 15.48 -5.67
N LEU A 82 -0.01 15.80 -5.12
CA LEU A 82 -0.44 15.36 -3.79
C LEU A 82 -1.32 14.12 -3.92
N ALA A 83 -0.84 12.98 -3.44
CA ALA A 83 -1.42 11.68 -3.72
C ALA A 83 -1.64 10.86 -2.44
N HIS A 84 -2.89 10.47 -2.18
CA HIS A 84 -3.26 9.68 -1.01
C HIS A 84 -3.46 8.20 -1.36
N SER A 85 -2.98 7.31 -0.48
CA SER A 85 -3.23 5.87 -0.59
C SER A 85 -2.86 5.32 -1.97
N LEU A 86 -3.80 4.65 -2.66
CA LEU A 86 -3.64 4.13 -4.01
C LEU A 86 -3.16 5.17 -5.03
N GLY A 87 -3.59 6.43 -4.89
CA GLY A 87 -3.12 7.51 -5.76
C GLY A 87 -1.60 7.68 -5.70
N GLY A 88 -0.99 7.40 -4.54
CA GLY A 88 0.46 7.42 -4.36
C GLY A 88 1.16 6.34 -5.18
N ILE A 89 0.60 5.12 -5.23
CA ILE A 89 1.11 4.05 -6.11
C ILE A 89 1.05 4.51 -7.57
N ALA A 90 -0.10 5.05 -7.99
CA ALA A 90 -0.32 5.48 -9.37
C ALA A 90 0.64 6.60 -9.80
N CYS A 91 0.91 7.57 -8.92
CA CYS A 91 1.85 8.64 -9.19
C CYS A 91 3.30 8.14 -9.22
N VAL A 92 3.71 7.28 -8.30
CA VAL A 92 5.06 6.70 -8.31
C VAL A 92 5.29 5.89 -9.59
N ASP A 93 4.36 5.03 -9.97
CA ASP A 93 4.45 4.28 -11.23
C ASP A 93 4.54 5.23 -12.43
N LEU A 94 3.65 6.22 -12.54
CA LEU A 94 3.66 7.17 -13.65
C LEU A 94 4.99 7.93 -13.76
N LEU A 95 5.53 8.40 -12.64
CA LEU A 95 6.77 9.16 -12.60
C LEU A 95 8.01 8.29 -12.80
N ALA A 96 7.89 6.98 -12.63
CA ALA A 96 8.95 6.01 -12.89
C ALA A 96 8.91 5.43 -14.31
N GLU A 97 7.87 5.68 -15.11
CA GLU A 97 7.81 5.26 -16.52
C GLU A 97 8.98 5.88 -17.33
N PRO A 98 9.42 5.24 -18.43
CA PRO A 98 10.52 5.78 -19.26
C PRO A 98 10.26 7.16 -19.86
N ASP A 99 8.99 7.52 -20.05
CA ASP A 99 8.54 8.81 -20.56
C ASP A 99 7.51 9.41 -19.59
N PRO A 100 7.91 9.87 -18.39
CA PRO A 100 6.97 10.45 -17.43
C PRO A 100 6.56 11.87 -17.88
N PRO A 101 5.41 12.41 -17.42
CA PRO A 101 5.08 13.80 -17.72
C PRO A 101 6.12 14.75 -17.12
N ALA A 102 6.60 15.69 -17.93
CA ALA A 102 7.52 16.73 -17.48
C ALA A 102 6.81 17.77 -16.60
N GLY A 103 7.59 18.53 -15.82
CA GLY A 103 7.12 19.70 -15.07
C GLY A 103 6.57 19.41 -13.67
N VAL A 104 6.52 18.15 -13.23
CA VAL A 104 6.26 17.82 -11.82
C VAL A 104 7.52 18.11 -11.01
N GLU A 105 7.44 19.03 -10.06
CA GLU A 105 8.59 19.42 -9.21
C GLU A 105 8.65 18.60 -7.93
N LEU A 106 7.48 18.23 -7.39
CA LEU A 106 7.35 17.53 -6.12
C LEU A 106 6.24 16.48 -6.19
N LEU A 107 6.56 15.28 -5.70
CA LEU A 107 5.58 14.26 -5.32
C LEU A 107 5.41 14.29 -3.80
N VAL A 108 4.18 14.46 -3.33
CA VAL A 108 3.79 14.25 -1.93
C VAL A 108 2.87 13.04 -1.86
N THR A 109 3.33 11.95 -1.25
CA THR A 109 2.46 10.81 -0.93
C THR A 109 1.96 10.91 0.50
N VAL A 110 0.72 10.51 0.75
CA VAL A 110 0.10 10.51 2.09
C VAL A 110 -0.52 9.14 2.35
N GLY A 111 -0.04 8.42 3.36
CA GLY A 111 -0.52 7.07 3.67
C GLY A 111 -0.41 6.12 2.48
N SER A 112 0.69 6.16 1.73
CA SER A 112 0.84 5.40 0.48
C SER A 112 1.47 4.03 0.70
N GLN A 113 1.06 3.06 -0.13
CA GLN A 113 1.64 1.71 -0.17
C GLN A 113 2.84 1.59 -1.12
N ALA A 114 3.20 2.65 -1.85
CA ALA A 114 4.23 2.59 -2.89
C ALA A 114 5.60 2.07 -2.40
N PRO A 115 6.15 2.49 -1.24
CA PRO A 115 7.41 1.94 -0.73
C PRO A 115 7.34 0.43 -0.47
N PHE A 116 6.22 -0.05 0.09
CA PHE A 116 6.01 -1.47 0.35
C PHE A 116 5.88 -2.27 -0.94
N LEU A 117 5.14 -1.75 -1.93
CA LEU A 117 5.01 -2.42 -3.22
C LEU A 117 6.35 -2.50 -3.97
N TYR A 118 7.25 -1.52 -3.83
CA TYR A 118 8.60 -1.64 -4.38
C TYR A 118 9.37 -2.80 -3.75
N GLU A 119 9.34 -2.94 -2.42
CA GLU A 119 10.00 -4.04 -1.71
C GLU A 119 9.43 -5.42 -2.07
N LEU A 120 8.16 -5.48 -2.45
CA LEU A 120 7.53 -6.68 -2.98
C LEU A 120 7.79 -6.93 -4.47
N ASP A 121 8.56 -6.07 -5.14
CA ASP A 121 8.76 -6.09 -6.60
C ASP A 121 7.42 -6.04 -7.36
N ALA A 122 6.48 -5.25 -6.83
CA ALA A 122 5.11 -5.17 -7.26
C ALA A 122 4.75 -3.79 -7.84
N LEU A 123 5.65 -2.81 -7.90
CA LEU A 123 5.37 -1.61 -8.70
C LEU A 123 5.31 -1.96 -10.20
N THR A 124 4.45 -1.29 -10.95
CA THR A 124 4.28 -1.56 -12.39
C THR A 124 5.47 -1.07 -13.19
N ALA A 125 5.97 0.13 -12.87
CA ALA A 125 6.95 0.84 -13.68
C ALA A 125 8.39 0.73 -13.17
N LEU A 126 8.59 0.19 -11.96
CA LEU A 126 9.89 0.14 -11.31
C LEU A 126 10.11 -1.22 -10.64
N ARG A 127 11.21 -1.91 -10.96
CA ARG A 127 11.54 -3.19 -10.33
C ARG A 127 12.33 -2.99 -9.06
N ARG A 128 12.22 -3.96 -8.14
CA ARG A 128 13.04 -3.97 -6.92
C ARG A 128 14.52 -4.04 -7.29
N GLY A 129 15.32 -3.18 -6.65
CA GLY A 129 16.76 -3.04 -6.91
C GLY A 129 17.08 -1.99 -7.98
N GLU A 130 16.11 -1.54 -8.77
CA GLU A 130 16.29 -0.39 -9.66
C GLU A 130 16.19 0.91 -8.86
N PRO A 131 17.10 1.88 -9.07
CA PRO A 131 16.99 3.19 -8.44
C PRO A 131 15.82 3.96 -9.04
N LEU A 132 15.28 4.94 -8.30
CA LEU A 132 14.38 5.94 -8.89
C LEU A 132 15.09 6.62 -10.08
N PRO A 133 14.42 6.80 -11.24
CA PRO A 133 14.98 7.50 -12.38
C PRO A 133 15.60 8.85 -12.00
N GLY A 134 16.61 9.28 -12.76
CA GLY A 134 17.29 10.57 -12.50
C GLY A 134 16.33 11.76 -12.61
N ALA A 135 15.35 11.69 -13.50
CA ALA A 135 14.31 12.70 -13.67
C ALA A 135 13.13 12.56 -12.68
N PHE A 136 13.14 11.54 -11.80
CA PHE A 136 12.09 11.39 -10.79
C PHE A 136 12.14 12.58 -9.82
N PRO A 137 11.01 13.27 -9.59
CA PRO A 137 10.99 14.50 -8.80
C PRO A 137 11.38 14.25 -7.34
N ARG A 138 11.60 15.32 -6.59
CA ARG A 138 11.71 15.22 -5.13
C ARG A 138 10.46 14.53 -4.59
N TRP A 139 10.64 13.63 -3.62
CA TRP A 139 9.55 12.85 -3.05
C TRP A 139 9.47 13.04 -1.53
N ILE A 140 8.34 13.57 -1.07
CA ILE A 140 7.95 13.61 0.33
C ILE A 140 6.92 12.52 0.59
N ASN A 141 7.15 11.69 1.60
CA ASN A 141 6.22 10.66 2.02
C ASN A 141 5.69 10.93 3.43
N VAL A 142 4.40 11.20 3.54
CA VAL A 142 3.73 11.42 4.81
C VAL A 142 3.09 10.13 5.30
N HIS A 143 3.34 9.76 6.56
CA HIS A 143 2.83 8.54 7.16
C HIS A 143 2.43 8.75 8.63
N ASP A 144 1.53 7.90 9.11
CA ASP A 144 1.18 7.73 10.52
C ASP A 144 1.50 6.30 10.96
N GLU A 145 2.09 6.13 12.13
CA GLU A 145 2.41 4.81 12.69
C GLU A 145 1.17 3.94 12.96
N GLN A 146 0.01 4.57 13.15
CA GLN A 146 -1.27 3.89 13.32
C GLN A 146 -1.96 3.58 11.98
N ASP A 147 -1.42 4.07 10.85
CA ASP A 147 -1.90 3.74 9.53
C ASP A 147 -1.18 2.50 8.99
N LEU A 148 -1.85 1.35 9.05
CA LEU A 148 -1.33 0.08 8.57
C LEU A 148 -1.11 0.01 7.05
N LEU A 149 -1.52 1.04 6.30
CA LEU A 149 -1.31 1.16 4.86
C LEU A 149 -0.35 2.29 4.48
N GLY A 150 0.19 3.02 5.46
CA GLY A 150 1.21 4.05 5.27
C GLY A 150 2.60 3.51 5.56
N PHE A 151 3.46 3.42 4.55
CA PHE A 151 4.79 2.83 4.68
C PHE A 151 5.89 3.89 4.56
N VAL A 152 6.97 3.71 5.32
CA VAL A 152 8.18 4.55 5.32
C VAL A 152 8.95 4.37 4.01
N GLY A 153 9.36 5.47 3.36
CA GLY A 153 10.03 5.45 2.06
C GLY A 153 11.56 5.57 2.10
N GLU A 154 12.12 6.31 3.05
CA GLU A 154 13.57 6.63 3.14
C GLU A 154 14.44 5.37 3.22
N LYS A 155 13.94 4.31 3.88
CA LYS A 155 14.62 3.01 3.95
C LYS A 155 14.68 2.29 2.61
N VAL A 156 13.73 2.57 1.73
CA VAL A 156 13.59 1.94 0.41
C VAL A 156 14.41 2.70 -0.63
N PHE A 157 14.40 4.03 -0.58
CA PHE A 157 15.18 4.89 -1.48
C PHE A 157 15.99 5.94 -0.71
N PRO A 158 17.14 5.53 -0.12
CA PRO A 158 17.95 6.41 0.72
C PRO A 158 18.38 7.69 0.00
N GLY A 159 18.20 8.84 0.67
CA GLY A 159 18.58 10.15 0.13
C GLY A 159 17.72 10.66 -1.04
N ARG A 160 16.67 9.92 -1.43
CA ARG A 160 15.74 10.33 -2.50
C ARG A 160 14.34 10.64 -1.99
N ILE A 161 13.98 10.15 -0.81
CA ILE A 161 12.68 10.37 -0.18
C ILE A 161 12.88 11.02 1.19
N THR A 162 12.05 12.00 1.51
CA THR A 162 11.94 12.57 2.86
C THR A 162 10.65 12.08 3.51
N ASP A 163 10.76 11.31 4.60
CA ASP A 163 9.59 10.88 5.36
C ASP A 163 9.17 11.94 6.39
N LEU A 164 7.89 12.30 6.36
CA LEU A 164 7.25 13.15 7.37
C LEU A 164 6.28 12.31 8.19
N ARG A 165 6.48 12.27 9.50
CA ARG A 165 5.57 11.56 10.41
C ARG A 165 4.48 12.49 10.93
N VAL A 166 3.23 12.09 10.72
CA VAL A 166 2.04 12.71 11.32
C VAL A 166 1.44 11.73 12.32
N ASN A 167 0.94 12.25 13.45
CA ASN A 167 0.15 11.46 14.38
C ASN A 167 -1.28 12.02 14.36
N THR A 168 -2.17 11.31 13.68
CA THR A 168 -3.60 11.64 13.54
C THR A 168 -4.39 11.38 14.82
N ARG A 169 -3.77 10.72 15.82
CA ARG A 169 -4.41 10.28 17.08
C ARG A 169 -5.64 9.41 16.85
N GLN A 170 -5.67 8.68 15.73
CA GLN A 170 -6.72 7.74 15.38
C GLN A 170 -6.13 6.33 15.27
N PRO A 171 -6.87 5.28 15.63
CA PRO A 171 -6.50 3.92 15.28
C PRO A 171 -6.82 3.62 13.80
N PHE A 172 -6.24 2.56 13.25
CA PHE A 172 -6.67 2.01 11.97
C PHE A 172 -8.14 1.54 12.03
N PRO A 173 -8.97 1.74 10.97
CA PRO A 173 -8.65 2.34 9.68
C PRO A 173 -8.75 3.88 9.63
N ARG A 174 -9.20 4.54 10.72
CA ARG A 174 -9.42 5.99 10.74
C ARG A 174 -8.13 6.80 10.59
N ALA A 175 -6.99 6.28 11.08
CA ALA A 175 -5.67 6.88 10.84
C ALA A 175 -5.45 7.15 9.34
N HIS A 176 -5.75 6.16 8.51
CA HIS A 176 -5.54 6.21 7.07
C HIS A 176 -6.37 7.29 6.35
N THR A 177 -7.59 7.56 6.83
CA THR A 177 -8.52 8.48 6.15
C THR A 177 -8.55 9.89 6.74
N SER A 178 -7.82 10.13 7.84
CA SER A 178 -7.94 11.38 8.60
C SER A 178 -6.82 12.40 8.37
N TYR A 179 -5.75 12.07 7.62
CA TYR A 179 -4.59 12.95 7.41
C TYR A 179 -4.96 14.41 7.10
N PHE A 180 -5.85 14.64 6.14
CA PHE A 180 -6.26 15.97 5.69
C PHE A 180 -7.12 16.75 6.70
N ALA A 181 -7.67 16.08 7.72
CA ALA A 181 -8.36 16.77 8.81
C ALA A 181 -7.39 17.33 9.86
N HIS A 182 -6.09 16.97 9.79
CA HIS A 182 -5.11 17.36 10.80
C HIS A 182 -4.24 18.52 10.33
N ARG A 183 -4.34 19.64 11.05
CA ARG A 183 -3.51 20.85 10.84
C ARG A 183 -2.01 20.53 10.72
N ARG A 184 -1.53 19.55 11.48
CA ARG A 184 -0.12 19.15 11.49
C ARG A 184 0.40 18.72 10.12
N LEU A 185 -0.44 18.11 9.28
CA LEU A 185 -0.07 17.79 7.90
C LEU A 185 0.36 19.04 7.15
N TYR A 186 -0.48 20.07 7.17
CA TYR A 186 -0.25 21.32 6.47
C TYR A 186 0.95 22.09 7.01
N GLU A 187 1.16 22.10 8.34
CA GLU A 187 2.33 22.72 8.96
C GLU A 187 3.64 22.06 8.52
N LEU A 188 3.64 20.74 8.32
CA LEU A 188 4.81 20.01 7.87
C LEU A 188 5.04 20.16 6.37
N LEU A 189 3.98 20.28 5.57
CA LEU A 189 4.10 20.43 4.11
C LEU A 189 4.40 21.87 3.67
N ALA A 190 3.90 22.89 4.38
CA ALA A 190 4.07 24.29 4.00
C ALA A 190 5.53 24.71 3.68
N PRO A 191 6.55 24.37 4.50
CA PRO A 191 7.94 24.73 4.18
C PRO A 191 8.54 23.93 3.03
N GLU A 192 7.87 22.86 2.59
CA GLU A 192 8.38 21.93 1.59
C GLU A 192 7.87 22.23 0.18
N LEU A 193 6.77 22.98 0.07
CA LEU A 193 6.18 23.34 -1.20
C LEU A 193 7.09 24.30 -1.98
N PRO A 194 7.21 24.13 -3.31
CA PRO A 194 7.96 25.05 -4.16
C PRO A 194 7.32 26.44 -4.15
N ALA A 195 8.17 27.45 -4.37
CA ALA A 195 7.82 28.87 -4.26
C ALA A 195 7.00 29.38 -5.45
#